data_AF-A0A537JT52-F1
#
_entry.id   AF-A0A537JT52-F1
#
_cell.length_a   1.000
_cell.length_b   1.000
_cell.length_c   1.000
_cell.angle_alpha   90.00
_cell.angle_beta   90.00
_cell.angle_gamma   90.00
#
_symmetry.space_group_name_H-M   'P 1'
#
loop_
_entity.id
_entity.type
_entity.pdbx_description
1 polymer ?
#
loop_
_entity_poly.entity_id
_entity_poly.type
_entity_poly.pdbx_seq_one_letter_code
_entity_poly.pdbx_strand_id
1 'polypeptide(L)'
;MELFRALAALAEPPGPEQVRIGAVLGLPGAPDPAQYTEVFLFQLYPYAAVHAGAEGMLGGEAQDRVAGFWRALERTPPAEPDHLTSLLALYAALADHEDAEPDPARRLLWGRSRKALLWEHLACWVFPYLDKLGEIAPPFYAAWGEMLAAALRAEIDTVGPGDMLPLHLRAAPPLPDPRDGGSDAFLQGLLAPVRSGMVLVRSDLTRAARALGLGLRMGERRFALTSLLSQDSEGTLGWLAAEASAWEQRHLAREAAQAATGEIARFWTHRAGTAAALLTALRT
;
A
#
# COMPACT_ATOMS: atom_id res chain seq x y z
N MET A 1 -5.24 21.53 2.44
CA MET A 1 -5.86 20.64 1.44
C MET A 1 -5.22 20.71 0.05
N GLU A 2 -4.80 21.90 -0.42
CA GLU A 2 -4.06 22.03 -1.69
C GLU A 2 -2.84 21.09 -1.82
N LEU A 3 -2.12 20.85 -0.72
CA LEU A 3 -1.02 19.88 -0.72
C LEU A 3 -1.48 18.47 -1.14
N PHE A 4 -2.61 17.97 -0.64
CA PHE A 4 -3.12 16.66 -1.03
C PHE A 4 -3.58 16.62 -2.49
N ARG A 5 -4.16 17.70 -3.01
CA ARG A 5 -4.50 17.82 -4.44
C ARG A 5 -3.24 17.78 -5.31
N ALA A 6 -2.20 18.51 -4.91
CA ALA A 6 -0.91 18.51 -5.58
C ALA A 6 -0.22 17.14 -5.54
N LEU A 7 -0.20 16.49 -4.37
CA LEU A 7 0.36 15.15 -4.21
C LEU A 7 -0.43 14.09 -4.99
N ALA A 8 -1.76 14.21 -5.05
CA ALA A 8 -2.62 13.36 -5.86
C ALA A 8 -2.28 13.48 -7.36
N ALA A 9 -2.14 14.72 -7.86
CA ALA A 9 -1.80 14.96 -9.27
C ALA A 9 -0.44 14.37 -9.68
N LEU A 10 0.50 14.20 -8.74
CA LEU A 10 1.81 13.57 -8.98
C LEU A 10 1.78 12.04 -8.98
N ALA A 11 0.68 11.42 -8.56
CA ALA A 11 0.44 9.98 -8.72
C ALA A 11 -0.12 9.64 -10.11
N GLU A 12 -0.45 10.64 -10.94
CA GLU A 12 -0.89 10.50 -12.32
C GLU A 12 0.28 10.56 -13.32
N PRO A 13 0.11 10.07 -14.56
CA PRO A 13 1.16 10.12 -15.57
C PRO A 13 1.73 11.53 -15.77
N PRO A 14 3.06 11.68 -15.85
CA PRO A 14 3.67 13.00 -15.84
C PRO A 14 3.45 13.77 -17.14
N GLY A 15 3.01 15.02 -17.00
CA GLY A 15 2.95 16.02 -18.05
C GLY A 15 3.48 17.38 -17.57
N PRO A 16 3.29 18.45 -18.38
CA PRO A 16 3.76 19.80 -18.04
C PRO A 16 3.23 20.31 -16.69
N GLU A 17 2.06 19.86 -16.27
CA GLU A 17 1.47 20.20 -14.98
C GLU A 17 2.21 19.54 -13.82
N GLN A 18 2.44 18.22 -13.87
CA GLN A 18 3.19 17.48 -12.85
C GLN A 18 4.60 18.03 -12.66
N VAL A 19 5.27 18.44 -13.74
CA VAL A 19 6.58 19.10 -13.67
C VAL A 19 6.50 20.40 -12.86
N ARG A 20 5.49 21.24 -13.12
CA ARG A 20 5.29 22.50 -12.36
C ARG A 20 4.95 22.23 -10.91
N ILE A 21 4.06 21.27 -10.64
CA ILE A 21 3.68 20.89 -9.28
C ILE A 21 4.91 20.40 -8.51
N GLY A 22 5.70 19.50 -9.09
CA GLY A 22 6.93 19.00 -8.47
C GLY A 22 7.92 20.11 -8.14
N ALA A 23 8.09 21.08 -9.05
CA ALA A 23 8.95 22.24 -8.81
C ALA A 23 8.44 23.14 -7.67
N VAL A 24 7.13 23.40 -7.61
CA VAL A 24 6.50 24.18 -6.52
C VAL A 24 6.64 23.49 -5.18
N LEU A 25 6.52 22.17 -5.14
CA LEU A 25 6.72 21.36 -3.93
C LEU A 25 8.20 21.20 -3.56
N GLY A 26 9.13 21.67 -4.38
CA GLY A 26 10.57 21.54 -4.14
C GLY A 26 11.09 20.11 -4.26
N LEU A 27 10.43 19.26 -5.05
CA LEU A 27 10.87 17.89 -5.30
C LEU A 27 12.14 17.88 -6.17
N PRO A 28 13.05 16.91 -5.96
CA PRO A 28 14.32 16.86 -6.67
C PRO A 28 14.13 16.47 -8.14
N GLY A 29 14.59 17.32 -9.05
CA GLY A 29 14.51 17.06 -10.49
C GLY A 29 13.10 17.23 -11.05
N ALA A 30 12.75 16.41 -12.04
CA ALA A 30 11.45 16.43 -12.69
C ALA A 30 10.91 15.00 -12.81
N PRO A 31 9.59 14.79 -12.77
CA PRO A 31 9.00 13.48 -12.98
C PRO A 31 9.24 13.03 -14.42
N ASP A 32 9.84 11.85 -14.58
CA ASP A 32 10.10 11.26 -15.89
C ASP A 32 9.03 10.19 -16.24
N PRO A 33 8.50 10.17 -17.49
CA PRO A 33 7.49 9.19 -17.90
C PRO A 33 7.95 7.74 -17.82
N ALA A 34 9.20 7.43 -18.17
CA ALA A 34 9.69 6.05 -18.13
C ALA A 34 9.85 5.57 -16.69
N GLN A 35 10.34 6.44 -15.81
CA GLN A 35 10.39 6.20 -14.36
C GLN A 35 9.00 6.03 -13.76
N TYR A 36 8.03 6.85 -14.16
CA TYR A 36 6.63 6.70 -13.75
C TYR A 36 6.08 5.33 -14.12
N THR A 37 6.25 4.94 -15.39
CA THR A 37 5.81 3.63 -15.89
C THR A 37 6.47 2.49 -15.12
N GLU A 38 7.78 2.55 -14.93
CA GLU A 38 8.50 1.50 -14.18
C GLU A 38 7.95 1.37 -12.76
N VAL A 39 7.81 2.48 -12.03
CA VAL A 39 7.38 2.45 -10.63
C VAL A 39 5.90 2.08 -10.51
N PHE A 40 4.99 2.82 -11.12
CA PHE A 40 3.55 2.72 -10.80
C PHE A 40 2.80 1.70 -11.66
N LEU A 41 3.32 1.33 -12.83
CA LEU A 41 2.64 0.39 -13.74
C LEU A 41 3.27 -1.02 -13.73
N PHE A 42 4.55 -1.15 -13.35
CA PHE A 42 5.24 -2.45 -13.35
C PHE A 42 5.67 -2.96 -11.98
N GLN A 43 5.99 -2.06 -11.04
CA GLN A 43 6.50 -2.47 -9.73
C GLN A 43 5.44 -2.36 -8.63
N LEU A 44 4.84 -1.18 -8.47
CA LEU A 44 4.13 -0.79 -7.26
C LEU A 44 2.85 -0.01 -7.58
N TYR A 45 1.80 -0.78 -7.90
CA TYR A 45 0.49 -0.29 -8.28
C TYR A 45 -0.15 0.57 -7.16
N PRO A 46 -0.54 1.82 -7.44
CA PRO A 46 -1.12 2.76 -6.47
C PRO A 46 -2.64 2.53 -6.21
N TYR A 47 -3.07 1.28 -6.01
CA TYR A 47 -4.49 0.93 -5.80
C TYR A 47 -4.68 0.20 -4.47
N ALA A 48 -5.66 0.62 -3.67
CA ALA A 48 -5.90 0.01 -2.37
C ALA A 48 -6.19 -1.50 -2.48
N ALA A 49 -6.89 -1.96 -3.52
CA ALA A 49 -7.20 -3.37 -3.72
C ALA A 49 -5.95 -4.27 -3.85
N VAL A 50 -4.86 -3.75 -4.43
CA VAL A 50 -3.61 -4.52 -4.58
C VAL A 50 -2.95 -4.79 -3.24
N HIS A 51 -3.12 -3.88 -2.26
CA HIS A 51 -2.41 -3.94 -0.98
C HIS A 51 -3.29 -4.45 0.16
N ALA A 52 -4.57 -4.06 0.17
CA ALA A 52 -5.55 -4.38 1.20
C ALA A 52 -6.56 -5.47 0.79
N GLY A 53 -6.57 -5.87 -0.48
CA GLY A 53 -7.40 -6.97 -0.99
C GLY A 53 -6.74 -8.33 -0.74
N ALA A 54 -7.55 -9.35 -0.45
CA ALA A 54 -7.07 -10.70 -0.16
C ALA A 54 -6.39 -11.36 -1.37
N GLU A 55 -6.78 -10.95 -2.57
CA GLU A 55 -6.28 -11.46 -3.84
C GLU A 55 -4.95 -10.81 -4.24
N GLY A 56 -4.62 -9.63 -3.71
CA GLY A 56 -3.39 -8.90 -4.06
C GLY A 56 -3.36 -8.34 -5.49
N MET A 57 -4.53 -8.06 -6.07
CA MET A 57 -4.69 -7.63 -7.46
C MET A 57 -5.73 -6.52 -7.60
N LEU A 58 -5.85 -5.95 -8.80
CA LEU A 58 -6.87 -4.93 -9.11
C LEU A 58 -8.28 -5.53 -9.06
N GLY A 59 -9.23 -4.73 -8.57
CA GLY A 59 -10.64 -5.12 -8.46
C GLY A 59 -10.97 -5.91 -7.19
N GLY A 60 -12.09 -6.64 -7.23
CA GLY A 60 -12.56 -7.46 -6.13
C GLY A 60 -13.15 -6.67 -4.97
N GLU A 61 -13.37 -7.35 -3.85
CA GLU A 61 -14.13 -6.81 -2.72
C GLU A 61 -13.52 -5.54 -2.11
N ALA A 62 -12.19 -5.41 -2.14
CA ALA A 62 -11.54 -4.22 -1.61
C ALA A 62 -11.88 -2.98 -2.43
N GLN A 63 -11.84 -3.07 -3.77
CA GLN A 63 -12.28 -1.98 -4.64
C GLN A 63 -13.79 -1.70 -4.45
N ASP A 64 -14.61 -2.75 -4.35
CA ASP A 64 -16.06 -2.61 -4.14
C ASP A 64 -16.40 -1.91 -2.81
N ARG A 65 -15.65 -2.19 -1.73
CA ARG A 65 -15.79 -1.51 -0.44
C ARG A 65 -15.52 -0.01 -0.58
N VAL A 66 -14.45 0.36 -1.28
CA VAL A 66 -14.12 1.77 -1.54
C VAL A 66 -15.21 2.42 -2.41
N ALA A 67 -15.64 1.76 -3.49
CA ALA A 67 -16.74 2.26 -4.33
C ALA A 67 -18.05 2.41 -3.53
N GLY A 68 -18.31 1.52 -2.57
CA GLY A 68 -19.42 1.62 -1.62
C GLY A 68 -19.33 2.89 -0.76
N PHE A 69 -18.14 3.25 -0.29
CA PHE A 69 -17.90 4.48 0.47
C PHE A 69 -18.23 5.72 -0.37
N TRP A 70 -17.80 5.78 -1.63
CA TRP A 70 -18.20 6.84 -2.56
C TRP A 70 -19.72 6.99 -2.67
N ARG A 71 -20.45 5.87 -2.84
CA ARG A 71 -21.92 5.88 -2.93
C ARG A 71 -22.58 6.30 -1.62
N ALA A 72 -22.02 5.91 -0.48
CA ALA A 72 -22.51 6.33 0.84
C ALA A 72 -22.36 7.84 1.08
N LEU A 73 -21.42 8.48 0.41
CA LEU A 73 -21.28 9.95 0.35
C LEU A 73 -22.18 10.60 -0.71
N GLU A 74 -23.12 9.84 -1.30
CA GLU A 74 -24.00 10.27 -2.39
C GLU A 74 -23.23 10.74 -3.64
N ARG A 75 -22.04 10.16 -3.87
CA ARG A 75 -21.19 10.45 -5.03
C ARG A 75 -21.16 9.27 -5.98
N THR A 76 -21.08 9.56 -7.27
CA THR A 76 -20.76 8.55 -8.28
C THR A 76 -19.29 8.15 -8.12
N PRO A 77 -18.97 6.86 -7.88
CA PRO A 77 -17.58 6.41 -7.84
C PRO A 77 -16.90 6.68 -9.19
N PRO A 78 -15.65 7.17 -9.22
CA PRO A 78 -14.91 7.28 -10.47
C PRO A 78 -14.58 5.88 -11.03
N ALA A 79 -14.02 5.82 -12.24
CA ALA A 79 -13.65 4.54 -12.87
C ALA A 79 -12.65 3.73 -12.03
N GLU A 80 -11.77 4.43 -11.31
CA GLU A 80 -10.77 3.86 -10.43
C GLU A 80 -10.97 4.41 -9.00
N PRO A 81 -11.97 3.89 -8.26
CA PRO A 81 -12.40 4.47 -7.00
C PRO A 81 -11.38 4.32 -5.86
N ASP A 82 -10.51 3.32 -5.97
CA ASP A 82 -9.49 2.96 -4.98
C ASP A 82 -8.06 3.32 -5.41
N HIS A 83 -7.91 4.03 -6.53
CA HIS A 83 -6.63 4.62 -6.92
C HIS A 83 -6.23 5.70 -5.92
N LEU A 84 -4.94 5.80 -5.61
CA LEU A 84 -4.40 6.74 -4.63
C LEU A 84 -4.78 8.19 -4.95
N THR A 85 -4.73 8.59 -6.23
CA THR A 85 -5.18 9.92 -6.66
C THR A 85 -6.63 10.18 -6.28
N SER A 86 -7.53 9.25 -6.59
CA SER A 86 -8.96 9.37 -6.30
C SER A 86 -9.21 9.51 -4.79
N LEU A 87 -8.50 8.73 -3.97
CA LEU A 87 -8.65 8.76 -2.52
C LEU A 87 -8.11 10.06 -1.91
N LEU A 88 -6.95 10.55 -2.36
CA LEU A 88 -6.38 11.81 -1.89
C LEU A 88 -7.22 13.02 -2.33
N ALA A 89 -7.74 13.01 -3.55
CA ALA A 89 -8.65 14.04 -4.04
C ALA A 89 -9.98 14.04 -3.27
N LEU A 90 -10.55 12.87 -2.97
CA LEU A 90 -11.74 12.77 -2.13
C LEU A 90 -11.46 13.28 -0.72
N TYR A 91 -10.32 12.93 -0.14
CA TYR A 91 -9.92 13.40 1.18
C TYR A 91 -9.86 14.92 1.25
N ALA A 92 -9.20 15.55 0.26
CA ALA A 92 -9.14 17.01 0.15
C ALA A 92 -10.54 17.64 -0.02
N ALA A 93 -11.43 17.01 -0.79
CA ALA A 93 -12.79 17.50 -0.97
C ALA A 93 -13.64 17.39 0.32
N LEU A 94 -13.51 16.30 1.07
CA LEU A 94 -14.22 16.12 2.34
C LEU A 94 -13.80 17.16 3.39
N ALA A 95 -12.51 17.47 3.46
CA ALA A 95 -11.99 18.52 4.33
C ALA A 95 -12.50 19.92 3.94
N ASP A 96 -12.54 20.26 2.64
CA ASP A 96 -13.13 21.53 2.19
C ASP A 96 -14.62 21.62 2.55
N HIS A 97 -15.38 20.53 2.43
CA HIS A 97 -16.79 20.50 2.83
C HIS A 97 -16.97 20.66 4.34
N GLU A 98 -16.10 20.04 5.14
CA GLU A 98 -16.07 20.23 6.59
C GLU A 98 -15.84 21.71 6.94
N ASP A 99 -14.81 22.33 6.36
CA ASP A 99 -14.44 23.72 6.66
C ASP A 99 -15.52 24.73 6.22
N ALA A 100 -16.16 24.48 5.07
CA ALA A 100 -17.15 25.39 4.50
C ALA A 100 -18.56 25.22 5.11
N GLU A 101 -18.87 24.11 5.79
CA GLU A 101 -20.21 23.82 6.29
C GLU A 101 -20.55 24.68 7.53
N PRO A 102 -21.56 25.57 7.47
CA PRO A 102 -21.93 26.41 8.60
C PRO A 102 -22.65 25.66 9.73
N ASP A 103 -23.43 24.62 9.41
CA ASP A 103 -24.19 23.86 10.39
C ASP A 103 -23.26 22.94 11.22
N PRO A 104 -23.19 23.09 12.56
CA PRO A 104 -22.28 22.30 13.38
C PRO A 104 -22.50 20.78 13.32
N ALA A 105 -23.75 20.33 13.19
CA ALA A 105 -24.07 18.91 13.12
C ALA A 105 -23.65 18.31 11.78
N ARG A 106 -23.87 19.04 10.68
CA ARG A 106 -23.40 18.61 9.35
C ARG A 106 -21.89 18.65 9.23
N ARG A 107 -21.24 19.66 9.80
CA ARG A 107 -19.77 19.74 9.88
C ARG A 107 -19.19 18.51 10.57
N LEU A 108 -19.79 18.08 11.68
CA LEU A 108 -19.37 16.87 12.38
C LEU A 108 -19.50 15.62 11.51
N LEU A 109 -20.55 15.52 10.68
CA LEU A 109 -20.71 14.41 9.74
C LEU A 109 -19.61 14.42 8.67
N TRP A 110 -19.24 15.58 8.13
CA TRP A 110 -18.11 15.69 7.20
C TRP A 110 -16.78 15.27 7.84
N GLY A 111 -16.50 15.75 9.06
CA GLY A 111 -15.31 15.34 9.81
C GLY A 111 -15.27 13.83 10.08
N ARG A 112 -16.41 13.21 10.39
CA ARG A 112 -16.52 11.74 10.53
C ARG A 112 -16.25 11.02 9.21
N SER A 113 -16.80 11.48 8.10
CA SER A 113 -16.55 10.92 6.77
C SER A 113 -15.08 11.06 6.37
N ARG A 114 -14.46 12.21 6.62
CA ARG A 114 -13.02 12.45 6.39
C ARG A 114 -12.16 11.51 7.23
N LYS A 115 -12.46 11.39 8.52
CA LYS A 115 -11.77 10.45 9.43
C LYS A 115 -11.94 9.01 8.94
N ALA A 116 -13.15 8.61 8.55
CA ALA A 116 -13.43 7.28 8.04
C ALA A 116 -12.63 6.97 6.77
N LEU A 117 -12.59 7.89 5.79
CA LEU A 117 -11.78 7.72 4.59
C LEU A 117 -10.30 7.54 4.91
N LEU A 118 -9.75 8.39 5.80
CA LEU A 118 -8.35 8.33 6.18
C LEU A 118 -7.99 6.98 6.80
N TRP A 119 -8.79 6.50 7.75
CA TRP A 119 -8.49 5.28 8.49
C TRP A 119 -8.84 4.01 7.70
N GLU A 120 -10.05 3.94 7.15
CA GLU A 120 -10.58 2.73 6.52
C GLU A 120 -9.95 2.47 5.15
N HIS A 121 -9.70 3.51 4.35
CA HIS A 121 -9.38 3.36 2.92
C HIS A 121 -8.02 3.93 2.50
N LEU A 122 -7.31 4.68 3.35
CA LEU A 122 -5.95 5.17 3.09
C LEU A 122 -4.90 4.55 4.03
N ALA A 123 -4.95 4.89 5.32
CA ALA A 123 -3.95 4.51 6.32
C ALA A 123 -3.76 2.99 6.45
N CYS A 124 -4.80 2.21 6.15
CA CYS A 124 -4.77 0.75 6.25
C CYS A 124 -3.74 0.10 5.33
N TRP A 125 -3.30 0.76 4.24
CA TRP A 125 -2.37 0.19 3.26
C TRP A 125 -1.27 1.15 2.79
N VAL A 126 -1.51 2.46 2.85
CA VAL A 126 -0.63 3.45 2.19
C VAL A 126 0.76 3.50 2.80
N PHE A 127 0.92 3.28 4.12
CA PHE A 127 2.24 3.38 4.73
C PHE A 127 3.18 2.22 4.38
N PRO A 128 2.76 0.94 4.39
CA PRO A 128 3.54 -0.14 3.81
C PRO A 128 3.88 0.10 2.32
N TYR A 129 2.94 0.63 1.55
CA TYR A 129 3.16 1.02 0.17
C TYR A 129 4.26 2.09 0.04
N LEU A 130 4.22 3.15 0.87
CA LEU A 130 5.20 4.25 0.84
C LEU A 130 6.59 3.80 1.32
N ASP A 131 6.68 2.87 2.26
CA ASP A 131 7.96 2.25 2.64
C ASP A 131 8.59 1.54 1.45
N LYS A 132 7.81 0.73 0.71
CA LYS A 132 8.33 0.04 -0.48
C LYS A 132 8.68 1.03 -1.58
N LEU A 133 7.87 2.08 -1.76
CA LEU A 133 8.16 3.15 -2.71
C LEU A 133 9.52 3.79 -2.41
N GLY A 134 9.80 4.16 -1.16
CA GLY A 134 11.09 4.73 -0.77
C GLY A 134 12.28 3.80 -1.04
N GLU A 135 12.08 2.49 -1.05
CA GLU A 135 13.13 1.51 -1.36
C GLU A 135 13.44 1.43 -2.87
N ILE A 136 12.42 1.51 -3.74
CA ILE A 136 12.57 1.19 -5.17
C ILE A 136 12.49 2.40 -6.09
N ALA A 137 11.95 3.52 -5.61
CA ALA A 137 11.64 4.67 -6.44
C ALA A 137 12.91 5.49 -6.76
N PRO A 138 12.95 6.13 -7.94
CA PRO A 138 13.95 7.14 -8.21
C PRO A 138 13.75 8.37 -7.31
N PRO A 139 14.76 9.25 -7.19
CA PRO A 139 14.78 10.32 -6.19
C PRO A 139 13.52 11.20 -6.15
N PHE A 140 12.94 11.53 -7.32
CA PHE A 140 11.73 12.33 -7.39
C PHE A 140 10.54 11.66 -6.67
N TYR A 141 10.24 10.41 -7.00
CA TYR A 141 9.09 9.68 -6.43
C TYR A 141 9.35 9.22 -5.00
N ALA A 142 10.61 8.96 -4.62
CA ALA A 142 10.97 8.72 -3.22
C ALA A 142 10.68 9.95 -2.36
N ALA A 143 11.12 11.14 -2.77
CA ALA A 143 10.86 12.39 -2.05
C ALA A 143 9.36 12.76 -2.02
N TRP A 144 8.63 12.51 -3.12
CA TRP A 144 7.17 12.64 -3.15
C TRP A 144 6.50 11.71 -2.12
N GLY A 145 6.94 10.44 -2.06
CA GLY A 145 6.42 9.47 -1.10
C GLY A 145 6.68 9.85 0.34
N GLU A 146 7.86 10.36 0.64
CA GLU A 146 8.22 10.90 1.97
C GLU A 146 7.33 12.10 2.36
N MET A 147 7.11 13.03 1.43
CA MET A 147 6.23 14.17 1.65
C MET A 147 4.78 13.74 1.89
N LEU A 148 4.28 12.78 1.12
CA LEU A 148 2.94 12.23 1.30
C LEU A 148 2.81 11.50 2.65
N ALA A 149 3.81 10.72 3.05
CA ALA A 149 3.83 10.08 4.36
C ALA A 149 3.76 11.12 5.48
N ALA A 150 4.57 12.18 5.40
CA ALA A 150 4.58 13.25 6.40
C ALA A 150 3.23 13.99 6.47
N ALA A 151 2.63 14.31 5.32
CA ALA A 151 1.32 14.95 5.26
C ALA A 151 0.21 14.07 5.88
N LEU A 152 0.17 12.78 5.53
CA LEU A 152 -0.81 11.84 6.09
C LEU A 152 -0.62 11.63 7.60
N ARG A 153 0.61 11.63 8.09
CA ARG A 153 0.90 11.56 9.53
C ARG A 153 0.34 12.76 10.28
N ALA A 154 0.58 13.97 9.76
CA ALA A 154 0.04 15.19 10.34
C ALA A 154 -1.50 15.20 10.37
N GLU A 155 -2.14 14.67 9.32
CA GLU A 155 -3.60 14.52 9.29
C GLU A 155 -4.10 13.51 10.31
N ILE A 156 -3.41 12.38 10.48
CA ILE A 156 -3.75 11.39 11.50
C ILE A 156 -3.67 12.00 12.90
N ASP A 157 -2.65 12.80 13.17
CA ASP A 157 -2.50 13.49 14.46
C ASP A 157 -3.60 14.53 14.66
N THR A 158 -4.08 15.14 13.57
CA THR A 158 -5.16 16.14 13.59
C THR A 158 -6.54 15.52 13.83
N VAL A 159 -6.89 14.44 13.09
CA VAL A 159 -8.22 13.80 13.19
C VAL A 159 -8.32 12.81 14.35
N GLY A 160 -7.18 12.43 14.93
CA GLY A 160 -7.07 11.48 16.03
C GLY A 160 -7.19 10.01 15.61
N PRO A 161 -7.02 9.08 16.57
CA PRO A 161 -6.98 7.65 16.32
C PRO A 161 -8.31 7.12 15.78
N GLY A 162 -8.24 6.11 14.92
CA GLY A 162 -9.41 5.34 14.48
C GLY A 162 -10.06 4.60 15.64
N ASP A 163 -11.37 4.38 15.57
CA ASP A 163 -12.12 3.76 16.66
C ASP A 163 -12.01 2.22 16.64
N MET A 164 -11.72 1.64 15.48
CA MET A 164 -11.54 0.20 15.27
C MET A 164 -10.51 -0.05 14.15
N LEU A 165 -9.88 -1.23 14.17
CA LEU A 165 -9.13 -1.73 13.03
C LEU A 165 -10.01 -1.74 11.75
N PRO A 166 -9.51 -1.21 10.62
CA PRO A 166 -10.24 -1.15 9.36
C PRO A 166 -10.83 -2.51 8.94
N LEU A 167 -12.04 -2.50 8.38
CA LEU A 167 -12.70 -3.70 7.86
C LEU A 167 -11.86 -4.41 6.81
N HIS A 168 -11.16 -3.68 5.94
CA HIS A 168 -10.19 -4.26 5.00
C HIS A 168 -9.20 -5.21 5.68
N LEU A 169 -8.69 -4.85 6.85
CA LEU A 169 -7.70 -5.64 7.59
C LEU A 169 -8.36 -6.73 8.43
N ARG A 170 -9.49 -6.42 9.09
CA ARG A 170 -10.24 -7.39 9.90
C ARG A 170 -10.77 -8.57 9.09
N ALA A 171 -11.22 -8.32 7.86
CA ALA A 171 -11.76 -9.34 6.96
C ALA A 171 -10.66 -10.11 6.21
N ALA A 172 -9.40 -9.68 6.28
CA ALA A 172 -8.34 -10.31 5.52
C ALA A 172 -8.05 -11.73 6.04
N PRO A 173 -8.04 -12.76 5.18
CA PRO A 173 -7.63 -14.09 5.57
C PRO A 173 -6.13 -14.13 5.85
N PRO A 174 -5.65 -15.05 6.71
CA PRO A 174 -4.21 -15.25 6.89
C PRO A 174 -3.55 -15.80 5.62
N LEU A 175 -2.21 -15.73 5.59
CA LEU A 175 -1.40 -16.49 4.65
C LEU A 175 -1.74 -17.98 4.82
N PRO A 176 -2.10 -18.72 3.76
CA PRO A 176 -2.53 -20.10 3.89
C PRO A 176 -1.30 -21.01 3.98
N ASP A 177 -1.39 -22.07 4.78
CA ASP A 177 -0.33 -23.07 4.84
C ASP A 177 -0.39 -23.97 3.59
N PRO A 178 0.70 -24.09 2.80
CA PRO A 178 0.69 -24.94 1.60
C PRO A 178 0.50 -26.42 1.91
N ARG A 179 0.69 -26.86 3.17
CA ARG A 179 0.44 -28.23 3.62
C ARG A 179 -1.05 -28.57 3.72
N ASP A 180 -1.90 -27.57 3.95
CA ASP A 180 -3.35 -27.73 4.08
C ASP A 180 -4.10 -27.26 2.82
N GLY A 181 -3.66 -26.16 2.22
CA GLY A 181 -4.37 -25.44 1.14
C GLY A 181 -3.71 -25.51 -0.24
N GLY A 182 -2.59 -26.23 -0.37
CA GLY A 182 -1.83 -26.35 -1.61
C GLY A 182 -0.95 -25.13 -1.93
N SER A 183 0.00 -25.33 -2.86
CA SER A 183 1.01 -24.34 -3.22
C SER A 183 0.44 -23.10 -3.90
N ASP A 184 -0.61 -23.23 -4.71
CA ASP A 184 -1.17 -22.10 -5.46
C ASP A 184 -1.78 -21.03 -4.54
N ALA A 185 -2.59 -21.42 -3.57
CA ALA A 185 -3.19 -20.50 -2.61
C ALA A 185 -2.11 -19.81 -1.76
N PHE A 186 -1.03 -20.53 -1.42
CA PHE A 186 0.12 -20.00 -0.70
C PHE A 186 0.89 -18.96 -1.51
N LEU A 187 1.21 -19.25 -2.78
CA LEU A 187 1.89 -18.31 -3.66
C LEU A 187 1.10 -17.03 -3.89
N GLN A 188 -0.21 -17.15 -4.09
CA GLN A 188 -1.08 -15.97 -4.18
C GLN A 188 -1.09 -15.20 -2.86
N GLY A 189 -1.19 -15.88 -1.73
CA GLY A 189 -1.14 -15.27 -0.41
C GLY A 189 0.17 -14.54 -0.11
N LEU A 190 1.31 -15.07 -0.56
CA LEU A 190 2.61 -14.40 -0.41
C LEU A 190 2.66 -13.06 -1.15
N LEU A 191 2.03 -13.00 -2.32
CA LEU A 191 2.00 -11.81 -3.18
C LEU A 191 0.89 -10.81 -2.82
N ALA A 192 -0.01 -11.17 -1.91
CA ALA A 192 -1.05 -10.29 -1.36
C ALA A 192 -0.57 -9.67 -0.03
N PRO A 193 -0.22 -8.37 0.00
CA PRO A 193 0.42 -7.77 1.17
C PRO A 193 -0.40 -7.95 2.46
N VAL A 194 -1.72 -7.73 2.40
CA VAL A 194 -2.61 -7.87 3.57
C VAL A 194 -2.56 -9.25 4.23
N ARG A 195 -2.13 -10.29 3.50
CA ARG A 195 -2.03 -11.67 3.96
C ARG A 195 -0.63 -12.01 4.47
N SER A 196 0.40 -11.60 3.74
CA SER A 196 1.80 -11.93 4.05
C SER A 196 2.51 -10.92 4.95
N GLY A 197 1.98 -9.69 5.02
CA GLY A 197 2.65 -8.56 5.67
C GLY A 197 3.82 -8.00 4.85
N MET A 198 4.04 -8.48 3.63
CA MET A 198 5.13 -8.02 2.76
C MET A 198 4.59 -7.34 1.51
N VAL A 199 5.18 -6.23 1.10
CA VAL A 199 4.98 -5.69 -0.24
C VAL A 199 6.09 -6.24 -1.14
N LEU A 200 5.83 -7.34 -1.86
CA LEU A 200 6.79 -7.96 -2.78
C LEU A 200 6.57 -7.48 -4.22
N VAL A 201 7.60 -6.86 -4.81
CA VAL A 201 7.56 -6.35 -6.19
C VAL A 201 8.54 -7.10 -7.11
N ARG A 202 8.57 -6.78 -8.41
CA ARG A 202 9.41 -7.50 -9.38
C ARG A 202 10.91 -7.29 -9.11
N SER A 203 11.31 -6.11 -8.66
CA SER A 203 12.70 -5.83 -8.29
C SER A 203 13.17 -6.66 -7.09
N ASP A 204 12.27 -6.96 -6.13
CA ASP A 204 12.56 -7.86 -5.00
C ASP A 204 12.87 -9.28 -5.49
N LEU A 205 12.04 -9.83 -6.39
CA LEU A 205 12.27 -11.16 -6.98
C LEU A 205 13.55 -11.19 -7.84
N THR A 206 13.90 -10.08 -8.47
CA THR A 206 15.18 -9.93 -9.18
C THR A 206 16.36 -9.94 -8.21
N ARG A 207 16.24 -9.26 -7.06
CA ARG A 207 17.24 -9.27 -5.99
C ARG A 207 17.41 -10.69 -5.44
N ALA A 208 16.31 -11.41 -5.19
CA ALA A 208 16.32 -12.80 -4.75
C ALA A 208 17.07 -13.72 -5.73
N ALA A 209 16.71 -13.64 -7.02
CA ALA A 209 17.37 -14.42 -8.08
C ALA A 209 18.89 -14.19 -8.11
N ARG A 210 19.32 -12.92 -8.05
CA ARG A 210 20.75 -12.56 -8.03
C ARG A 210 21.46 -13.08 -6.78
N ALA A 211 20.85 -12.93 -5.61
CA ALA A 211 21.43 -13.37 -4.34
C ALA A 211 21.62 -14.90 -4.27
N LEU A 212 20.72 -15.65 -4.89
CA LEU A 212 20.72 -17.11 -4.92
C LEU A 212 21.42 -17.70 -6.17
N GLY A 213 21.88 -16.86 -7.10
CA GLY A 213 22.49 -17.32 -8.35
C GLY A 213 21.51 -18.02 -9.31
N LEU A 214 20.22 -17.69 -9.25
CA LEU A 214 19.16 -18.34 -10.02
C LEU A 214 18.78 -17.55 -11.28
N GLY A 215 18.22 -18.24 -12.27
CA GLY A 215 17.64 -17.60 -13.45
C GLY A 215 16.27 -16.99 -13.13
N LEU A 216 16.06 -15.72 -13.51
CA LEU A 216 14.75 -15.08 -13.40
C LEU A 216 14.00 -15.17 -14.72
N ARG A 217 12.79 -15.75 -14.70
CA ARG A 217 11.87 -15.68 -15.84
C ARG A 217 11.24 -14.30 -15.91
N MET A 218 11.31 -13.68 -17.10
CA MET A 218 10.58 -12.44 -17.38
C MET A 218 9.07 -12.73 -17.43
N GLY A 219 8.30 -11.91 -16.74
CA GLY A 219 6.84 -12.06 -16.68
C GLY A 219 6.27 -11.50 -15.37
N GLU A 220 5.05 -11.92 -15.06
CA GLU A 220 4.36 -11.55 -13.83
C GLU A 220 5.06 -12.10 -12.57
N ARG A 221 4.86 -11.41 -11.44
CA ARG A 221 5.48 -11.74 -10.14
C ARG A 221 5.25 -13.19 -9.73
N ARG A 222 4.05 -13.73 -9.97
CA ARG A 222 3.73 -15.13 -9.65
C ARG A 222 4.60 -16.11 -10.42
N PHE A 223 4.74 -15.95 -11.73
CA PHE A 223 5.58 -16.83 -12.55
C PHE A 223 7.06 -16.73 -12.15
N ALA A 224 7.55 -15.53 -11.86
CA ALA A 224 8.90 -15.34 -11.35
C ALA A 224 9.12 -16.08 -10.03
N LEU A 225 8.23 -15.91 -9.05
CA LEU A 225 8.31 -16.58 -7.76
C LEU A 225 8.23 -18.11 -7.88
N THR A 226 7.27 -18.63 -8.66
CA THR A 226 7.17 -20.07 -8.94
C THR A 226 8.46 -20.61 -9.57
N SER A 227 9.07 -19.85 -10.48
CA SER A 227 10.32 -20.24 -11.13
C SER A 227 11.49 -20.29 -10.15
N LEU A 228 11.56 -19.38 -9.17
CA LEU A 228 12.61 -19.38 -8.15
C LEU A 228 12.47 -20.60 -7.24
N LEU A 229 11.25 -20.85 -6.73
CA LEU A 229 10.96 -22.02 -5.89
C LEU A 229 11.20 -23.36 -6.60
N SER A 230 10.96 -23.41 -7.91
CA SER A 230 11.21 -24.61 -8.72
C SER A 230 12.70 -24.89 -8.96
N GLN A 231 13.55 -23.86 -8.91
CA GLN A 231 14.99 -23.99 -9.07
C GLN A 231 15.69 -24.29 -7.74
N ASP A 232 15.31 -23.58 -6.68
CA ASP A 232 15.83 -23.76 -5.33
C ASP A 232 14.76 -23.37 -4.31
N SER A 233 13.99 -24.37 -3.87
CA SER A 233 12.91 -24.16 -2.91
C SER A 233 13.44 -23.72 -1.55
N GLU A 234 14.48 -24.38 -1.03
CA GLU A 234 14.99 -24.10 0.32
C GLU A 234 15.59 -22.69 0.40
N GLY A 235 16.44 -22.32 -0.57
CA GLY A 235 17.07 -21.01 -0.65
C GLY A 235 16.04 -19.90 -0.87
N THR A 236 15.05 -20.12 -1.74
CA THR A 236 13.99 -19.13 -1.99
C THR A 236 13.10 -18.94 -0.76
N LEU A 237 12.71 -20.02 -0.07
CA LEU A 237 11.95 -19.92 1.19
C LEU A 237 12.76 -19.22 2.29
N GLY A 238 14.08 -19.50 2.38
CA GLY A 238 14.98 -18.81 3.29
C GLY A 238 15.10 -17.32 3.01
N TRP A 239 15.19 -16.94 1.74
CA TRP A 239 15.22 -15.53 1.33
C TRP A 239 13.90 -14.82 1.67
N LEU A 240 12.76 -15.46 1.38
CA LEU A 240 11.43 -14.92 1.70
C LEU A 240 11.23 -14.79 3.21
N ALA A 241 11.69 -15.75 4.01
CA ALA A 241 11.60 -15.66 5.47
C ALA A 241 12.38 -14.45 6.00
N ALA A 242 13.58 -14.20 5.48
CA ALA A 242 14.37 -13.03 5.82
C ALA A 242 13.69 -11.72 5.40
N GLU A 243 13.09 -11.68 4.20
CA GLU A 243 12.33 -10.52 3.73
C GLU A 243 11.09 -10.25 4.60
N ALA A 244 10.37 -11.31 5.01
CA ALA A 244 9.23 -11.21 5.93
C ALA A 244 9.65 -10.66 7.30
N SER A 245 10.76 -11.15 7.87
CA SER A 245 11.32 -10.59 9.11
C SER A 245 11.75 -9.13 8.95
N ALA A 246 12.33 -8.75 7.81
CA ALA A 246 12.68 -7.35 7.56
C ALA A 246 11.43 -6.45 7.51
N TRP A 247 10.34 -6.93 6.92
CA TRP A 247 9.05 -6.24 6.95
C TRP A 247 8.45 -6.13 8.35
N GLU A 248 8.50 -7.18 9.14
CA GLU A 248 8.09 -7.15 10.55
C GLU A 248 8.80 -6.04 11.32
N GLN A 249 10.12 -5.90 11.15
CA GLN A 249 10.91 -4.83 11.78
C GLN A 249 10.50 -3.44 11.30
N ARG A 250 10.21 -3.25 10.01
CA ARG A 250 9.69 -1.97 9.47
C ARG A 250 8.33 -1.63 10.10
N HIS A 251 7.45 -2.61 10.28
CA HIS A 251 6.15 -2.41 10.92
C HIS A 251 6.27 -2.08 12.41
N LEU A 252 7.16 -2.75 13.14
CA LEU A 252 7.49 -2.43 14.54
C LEU A 252 8.04 -1.00 14.69
N ALA A 253 8.98 -0.61 13.84
CA ALA A 253 9.53 0.75 13.85
C ALA A 253 8.44 1.81 13.62
N ARG A 254 7.47 1.53 12.75
CA ARG A 254 6.31 2.40 12.52
C ARG A 254 5.38 2.47 13.73
N GLU A 255 5.08 1.34 14.35
CA GLU A 255 4.25 1.31 15.57
C GLU A 255 4.85 2.21 16.65
N ALA A 256 6.17 2.14 16.84
CA ALA A 256 6.88 2.98 17.79
C ALA A 256 6.89 4.47 17.40
N ALA A 257 7.01 4.77 16.11
CA ALA A 257 7.10 6.16 15.61
C ALA A 257 5.74 6.89 15.58
N GLN A 258 4.62 6.17 15.46
CA GLN A 258 3.30 6.78 15.30
C GLN A 258 2.22 5.99 16.05
N ALA A 259 2.14 6.24 17.36
CA ALA A 259 1.21 5.57 18.28
C ALA A 259 -0.26 5.60 17.80
N ALA A 260 -0.69 6.68 17.15
CA ALA A 260 -2.06 6.80 16.62
C ALA A 260 -2.41 5.68 15.63
N THR A 261 -1.45 5.19 14.84
CA THR A 261 -1.65 4.09 13.88
C THR A 261 -1.41 2.69 14.47
N GLY A 262 -1.26 2.59 15.79
CA GLY A 262 -0.74 1.40 16.47
C GLY A 262 -1.47 0.09 16.12
N GLU A 263 -2.80 0.10 16.01
CA GLU A 263 -3.54 -1.13 15.64
C GLU A 263 -3.27 -1.59 14.20
N ILE A 264 -3.20 -0.66 13.26
CA ILE A 264 -2.85 -0.96 11.86
C ILE A 264 -1.43 -1.49 11.81
N ALA A 265 -0.47 -0.81 12.47
CA ALA A 265 0.92 -1.26 12.49
C ALA A 265 1.06 -2.66 13.12
N ARG A 266 0.38 -2.94 14.23
CA ARG A 266 0.36 -4.27 14.87
C ARG A 266 -0.19 -5.36 13.96
N PHE A 267 -1.26 -5.06 13.22
CA PHE A 267 -1.78 -6.00 12.23
C PHE A 267 -0.70 -6.39 11.22
N TRP A 268 -0.02 -5.40 10.64
CA TRP A 268 1.02 -5.63 9.64
C TRP A 268 2.24 -6.37 10.23
N THR A 269 2.68 -5.99 11.43
CA THR A 269 3.73 -6.70 12.19
C THR A 269 3.36 -8.17 12.36
N HIS A 270 2.15 -8.45 12.84
CA HIS A 270 1.69 -9.83 13.07
C HIS A 270 1.64 -10.65 11.79
N ARG A 271 1.20 -10.07 10.66
CA ARG A 271 1.19 -10.74 9.35
C ARG A 271 2.60 -11.11 8.90
N ALA A 272 3.52 -10.16 8.94
CA ALA A 272 4.90 -10.35 8.52
C ALA A 272 5.63 -11.39 9.40
N GLY A 273 5.48 -11.30 10.72
CA GLY A 273 6.07 -12.26 11.66
C GLY A 273 5.50 -13.68 11.49
N THR A 274 4.18 -13.81 11.28
CA THR A 274 3.54 -15.11 11.00
C THR A 274 4.04 -15.70 9.68
N ALA A 275 4.18 -14.86 8.64
CA ALA A 275 4.73 -15.30 7.35
C ALA A 275 6.18 -15.77 7.50
N ALA A 276 7.03 -15.01 8.21
CA ALA A 276 8.42 -15.40 8.48
C ALA A 276 8.52 -16.75 9.19
N ALA A 277 7.69 -16.97 10.22
CA ALA A 277 7.64 -18.22 10.96
C ALA A 277 7.22 -19.41 10.07
N LEU A 278 6.15 -19.24 9.28
CA LEU A 278 5.69 -20.26 8.33
C LEU A 278 6.76 -20.58 7.28
N LEU A 279 7.33 -19.55 6.64
CA LEU A 279 8.37 -19.71 5.63
C LEU A 279 9.60 -20.43 6.18
N THR A 280 9.98 -20.15 7.43
CA THR A 280 11.08 -20.85 8.11
C THR A 280 10.74 -22.32 8.35
N ALA A 281 9.52 -22.62 8.79
CA ALA A 281 9.05 -23.98 9.04
C ALA A 281 8.90 -24.82 7.76
N LEU A 282 8.70 -24.19 6.59
CA LEU A 282 8.62 -24.88 5.30
C LEU A 282 9.99 -25.20 4.70
N ARG A 283 11.08 -24.69 5.27
CA ARG A 283 12.46 -25.03 4.86
C ARG A 283 12.91 -26.39 5.38
N THR A 284 12.32 -26.85 6.48
CA THR A 284 12.67 -28.09 7.18
C THR A 284 11.87 -29.27 6.64
#